data_AF-A0A3N9NX97-F1
#
_entry.id   AF-A0A3N9NX97-F1
#
_cell.length_a   1.000
_cell.length_b   1.000
_cell.length_c   1.000
_cell.angle_alpha   90.00
_cell.angle_beta   90.00
_cell.angle_gamma   90.00
#
_symmetry.space_group_name_H-M   'P 1'
#
loop_
_entity.id
_entity.type
_entity.pdbx_description
1 polymer ?
#
loop_
_entity_poly.entity_id
_entity_poly.type
_entity_poly.pdbx_seq_one_letter_code
_entity_poly.pdbx_strand_id
1 'polypeptide(L)'
;DRGKDLEEVKADYQERFDVPADWFTGAFDDSVKAADSLLNYSLDIYIQDIRQMTPQSSVIIFDQCFNGAYIHSQYVAGEYLFGEGNTIAAIANSVNVIQDLWSVEFLGMLDAGVRIGEWYKLRNYLESHVLGDPTFRFLPSDIGYPRELFKNPNVTEKTLRQYVNHNHPLIRAYALYRLFQLKDLDVEDELITAYQQDESFNVRLEALKCLASLRTSSFEEILKGAIADPYELIRRFSVKWMGDLGRYDYLPYLVDNLFKDPAKRVNSNSWDAITKIGSDSARALALQMYSGQFSLSRRDDLMERLRSKVSSDSNWLYQDLMGKIMDDTLSGKKRYSAIRTFRYYRFREAVPFLLNYVQDDSQPEFLRETAIEALGWYTFSLHRNRIKEVCESIIKNKKNSAQLVNEARKTVKRIEAGANAPVTP
;
A
#
# COMPACT_ATOMS: atom_id res chain seq x y z
N ASP A 1 8.28 -33.29 -7.23
CA ASP A 1 8.37 -32.52 -8.49
C ASP A 1 9.44 -31.43 -8.59
N ARG A 2 10.48 -31.38 -7.74
CA ARG A 2 11.68 -30.56 -8.00
C ARG A 2 13.00 -31.34 -7.99
N GLY A 3 12.93 -32.67 -8.10
CA GLY A 3 14.10 -33.55 -8.05
C GLY A 3 14.85 -33.55 -6.71
N LYS A 4 14.22 -33.09 -5.62
CA LYS A 4 14.78 -33.12 -4.27
C LYS A 4 14.45 -34.43 -3.56
N ASP A 5 15.33 -34.85 -2.66
CA ASP A 5 15.12 -36.03 -1.82
C ASP A 5 13.92 -35.82 -0.88
N LEU A 6 13.06 -36.83 -0.75
CA LEU A 6 11.82 -36.73 0.00
C LEU A 6 12.07 -36.57 1.51
N GLU A 7 13.05 -37.28 2.04
CA GLU A 7 13.36 -37.25 3.48
C GLU A 7 14.06 -35.94 3.84
N GLU A 8 14.91 -35.41 2.95
CA GLU A 8 15.48 -34.07 3.10
C GLU A 8 14.39 -32.99 3.15
N VAL A 9 13.38 -33.08 2.29
CA VAL A 9 12.24 -32.13 2.29
C VAL A 9 11.39 -32.27 3.56
N LYS A 10 11.12 -33.49 4.03
CA LYS A 10 10.39 -33.71 5.30
C LYS A 10 11.16 -33.13 6.48
N ALA A 11 12.47 -33.36 6.56
CA ALA A 11 13.31 -32.85 7.63
C ALA A 11 13.34 -31.31 7.63
N ASP A 12 13.52 -30.67 6.46
CA ASP A 12 13.46 -29.21 6.31
C ASP A 12 12.12 -28.64 6.78
N TYR A 13 11.00 -29.28 6.43
CA TYR A 13 9.68 -28.82 6.88
C TYR A 13 9.46 -28.99 8.38
N GLN A 14 9.90 -30.12 8.97
CA GLN A 14 9.83 -30.34 10.43
C GLN A 14 10.63 -29.28 11.18
N GLU A 15 11.87 -29.01 10.76
CA GLU A 15 12.74 -28.02 11.39
C GLU A 15 12.21 -26.59 11.20
N ARG A 16 11.76 -26.26 9.99
CA ARG A 16 11.37 -24.89 9.64
C ARG A 16 10.00 -24.49 10.18
N PHE A 17 9.06 -25.42 10.25
CA PHE A 17 7.67 -25.15 10.63
C PHE A 17 7.25 -25.80 11.95
N ASP A 18 8.14 -26.52 12.63
CA ASP A 18 7.87 -27.24 13.88
C ASP A 18 6.64 -28.16 13.78
N VAL A 19 6.54 -28.88 12.65
CA VAL A 19 5.46 -29.84 12.40
C VAL A 19 5.94 -31.26 12.73
N PRO A 20 5.10 -32.13 13.31
CA PRO A 20 5.51 -33.48 13.68
C PRO A 20 5.67 -34.39 12.45
N ALA A 21 6.58 -35.37 12.55
CA ALA A 21 6.82 -36.38 11.50
C ALA A 21 5.54 -37.11 11.05
N ASP A 22 4.59 -37.29 11.97
CA ASP A 22 3.33 -38.00 11.69
C ASP A 22 2.46 -37.28 10.66
N TRP A 23 2.61 -35.97 10.46
CA TRP A 23 1.89 -35.22 9.40
C TRP A 23 2.28 -35.66 7.98
N PHE A 24 3.43 -36.30 7.82
CA PHE A 24 3.87 -36.81 6.52
C PHE A 24 3.45 -38.26 6.27
N THR A 25 2.90 -38.94 7.28
CA THR A 25 2.46 -40.33 7.17
C THR A 25 1.23 -40.41 6.28
N GLY A 26 1.32 -41.16 5.18
CA GLY A 26 0.23 -41.31 4.21
C GLY A 26 -0.06 -40.07 3.35
N ALA A 27 0.58 -38.92 3.63
CA ALA A 27 0.40 -37.68 2.87
C ALA A 27 0.75 -37.79 1.38
N PHE A 28 1.54 -38.81 1.01
CA PHE A 28 1.94 -39.07 -0.37
C PHE A 28 1.24 -40.28 -0.98
N ASP A 29 0.32 -40.92 -0.25
CA ASP A 29 -0.49 -42.00 -0.79
C ASP A 29 -1.41 -41.47 -1.89
N ASP A 30 -1.57 -42.24 -2.97
CA ASP A 30 -2.35 -41.79 -4.12
C ASP A 30 -3.83 -41.53 -3.76
N SER A 31 -4.37 -42.27 -2.78
CA SER A 31 -5.73 -42.08 -2.26
C SER A 31 -5.88 -40.74 -1.51
N VAL A 32 -4.88 -40.36 -0.71
CA VAL A 32 -4.87 -39.09 0.03
C VAL A 32 -4.69 -37.93 -0.92
N LYS A 33 -3.74 -38.01 -1.86
CA LYS A 33 -3.56 -37.00 -2.91
C LYS A 33 -4.82 -36.78 -3.74
N ALA A 34 -5.53 -37.85 -4.10
CA ALA A 34 -6.79 -37.76 -4.83
C ALA A 34 -7.88 -37.10 -3.99
N ALA A 35 -8.01 -37.48 -2.72
CA ALA A 35 -8.96 -36.87 -1.79
C ALA A 35 -8.68 -35.38 -1.58
N ASP A 36 -7.42 -35.00 -1.36
CA ASP A 36 -6.98 -33.61 -1.19
C ASP A 36 -7.20 -32.79 -2.47
N SER A 37 -6.99 -33.40 -3.64
CA SER A 37 -7.25 -32.74 -4.93
C SER A 37 -8.73 -32.44 -5.12
N LEU A 38 -9.61 -33.39 -4.77
CA LEU A 38 -11.07 -33.19 -4.82
C LEU A 38 -11.53 -32.16 -3.80
N LEU A 39 -10.96 -32.19 -2.59
CA LEU A 39 -11.26 -31.20 -1.55
C LEU A 39 -10.83 -29.80 -2.02
N ASN A 40 -9.59 -29.62 -2.48
CA ASN A 40 -9.10 -28.35 -3.00
C ASN A 40 -9.94 -27.86 -4.18
N TYR A 41 -10.34 -28.76 -5.09
CA TYR A 41 -11.25 -28.41 -6.18
C TYR A 41 -12.63 -27.95 -5.65
N SER A 42 -13.12 -28.51 -4.54
CA SER A 42 -14.40 -28.09 -3.97
C SER A 42 -14.37 -26.76 -3.21
N LEU A 43 -13.17 -26.26 -2.87
CA LEU A 43 -13.00 -25.03 -2.08
C LEU A 43 -12.93 -23.76 -2.96
N ASP A 44 -12.75 -23.91 -4.26
CA ASP A 44 -12.56 -22.81 -5.22
C ASP A 44 -13.66 -22.79 -6.28
N ILE A 45 -13.78 -21.65 -6.97
CA ILE A 45 -14.65 -21.51 -8.15
C ILE A 45 -13.79 -21.63 -9.40
N TYR A 46 -14.11 -22.61 -10.23
CA TYR A 46 -13.46 -22.84 -11.51
C TYR A 46 -14.30 -22.30 -12.66
N ILE A 47 -13.65 -22.13 -13.81
CA ILE A 47 -14.31 -21.65 -15.04
C ILE A 47 -15.48 -22.57 -15.44
N GLN A 48 -15.34 -23.88 -15.22
CA GLN A 48 -16.37 -24.87 -15.49
C GLN A 48 -17.63 -24.63 -14.64
N ASP A 49 -17.47 -24.13 -13.43
CA ASP A 49 -18.58 -23.82 -12.54
C ASP A 49 -19.30 -22.56 -13.03
N ILE A 50 -18.54 -21.52 -13.41
CA ILE A 50 -19.10 -20.26 -13.95
C ILE A 50 -19.94 -20.53 -15.20
N ARG A 51 -19.48 -21.44 -16.09
CA ARG A 51 -20.22 -21.83 -17.31
C ARG A 51 -21.53 -22.56 -17.05
N GLN A 52 -21.69 -23.14 -15.86
CA GLN A 52 -22.93 -23.79 -15.44
C GLN A 52 -23.85 -22.83 -14.66
N MET A 53 -23.37 -21.61 -14.38
CA MET A 53 -24.14 -20.58 -13.73
C MET A 53 -24.79 -19.65 -14.75
N THR A 54 -25.82 -18.93 -14.31
CA THR A 54 -26.42 -17.82 -15.06
C THR A 54 -26.34 -16.55 -14.20
N PRO A 55 -25.17 -15.87 -14.12
CA PRO A 55 -24.96 -14.73 -13.24
C PRO A 55 -25.98 -13.61 -13.48
N GLN A 56 -26.65 -13.17 -12.41
CA GLN A 56 -27.68 -12.12 -12.47
C GLN A 56 -27.13 -10.72 -12.18
N SER A 57 -25.90 -10.60 -11.66
CA SER A 57 -25.27 -9.32 -11.36
C SER A 57 -24.95 -8.55 -12.64
N SER A 58 -25.50 -7.34 -12.80
CA SER A 58 -25.17 -6.47 -13.94
C SER A 58 -23.71 -5.98 -13.93
N VAL A 59 -23.15 -5.80 -12.74
CA VAL A 59 -21.75 -5.40 -12.54
C VAL A 59 -21.12 -6.30 -11.50
N ILE A 60 -19.91 -6.78 -11.78
CA ILE A 60 -19.12 -7.59 -10.83
C ILE A 60 -17.72 -6.99 -10.65
N ILE A 61 -17.21 -6.99 -9.42
CA ILE A 61 -15.86 -6.52 -9.08
C ILE A 61 -15.09 -7.71 -8.52
N PHE A 62 -13.97 -8.06 -9.14
CA PHE A 62 -13.10 -9.13 -8.69
C PHE A 62 -11.95 -8.56 -7.87
N ASP A 63 -11.96 -8.85 -6.56
CA ASP A 63 -10.87 -8.51 -5.65
C ASP A 63 -9.80 -9.62 -5.62
N GLN A 64 -9.32 -10.00 -6.80
CA GLN A 64 -8.28 -11.01 -6.99
C GLN A 64 -7.38 -10.69 -8.18
N CYS A 65 -6.12 -11.13 -8.08
CA CYS A 65 -5.16 -11.05 -9.17
C CYS A 65 -5.62 -11.92 -10.35
N PHE A 66 -5.24 -11.53 -11.58
CA PHE A 66 -5.42 -12.31 -12.81
C PHE A 66 -6.86 -12.68 -13.23
N ASN A 67 -7.91 -12.38 -12.47
CA ASN A 67 -9.28 -12.66 -12.88
C ASN A 67 -9.71 -11.92 -14.17
N GLY A 68 -9.01 -10.84 -14.52
CA GLY A 68 -9.16 -10.08 -15.76
C GLY A 68 -8.01 -10.28 -16.74
N ALA A 69 -7.25 -11.38 -16.65
CA ALA A 69 -6.11 -11.65 -17.51
C ALA A 69 -6.53 -12.05 -18.94
N TYR A 70 -7.09 -11.10 -19.68
CA TYR A 70 -7.56 -11.25 -21.08
C TYR A 70 -6.46 -11.63 -22.08
N ILE A 71 -5.20 -11.69 -21.64
CA ILE A 71 -4.08 -12.25 -22.39
C ILE A 71 -4.09 -13.79 -22.44
N HIS A 72 -4.89 -14.44 -21.60
CA HIS A 72 -5.10 -15.88 -21.59
C HIS A 72 -6.37 -16.25 -22.37
N SER A 73 -6.39 -17.46 -22.94
CA SER A 73 -7.55 -17.99 -23.66
C SER A 73 -8.79 -18.17 -22.77
N GLN A 74 -8.58 -18.31 -21.47
CA GLN A 74 -9.60 -18.50 -20.45
C GLN A 74 -9.28 -17.59 -19.26
N TYR A 75 -10.26 -16.79 -18.83
CA TYR A 75 -10.12 -15.89 -17.69
C TYR A 75 -11.50 -15.64 -17.06
N VAL A 76 -11.56 -15.58 -15.72
CA VAL A 76 -12.79 -15.55 -14.93
C VAL A 76 -13.75 -14.46 -15.38
N ALA A 77 -13.30 -13.22 -15.52
CA ALA A 77 -14.17 -12.10 -15.89
C ALA A 77 -14.80 -12.26 -17.28
N GLY A 78 -14.13 -12.94 -18.21
CA GLY A 78 -14.65 -13.21 -19.56
C GLY A 78 -15.81 -14.19 -19.54
N GLU A 79 -15.74 -15.21 -18.67
CA GLU A 79 -16.80 -16.21 -18.52
C GLU A 79 -18.08 -15.59 -17.93
N TYR A 80 -17.95 -14.60 -17.05
CA TYR A 80 -19.10 -13.81 -16.58
C TYR A 80 -19.69 -12.91 -17.67
N LEU A 81 -18.85 -12.25 -18.47
CA LEU A 81 -19.29 -11.27 -19.47
C LEU A 81 -19.88 -11.88 -20.74
N PHE A 82 -19.32 -13.01 -21.19
CA PHE A 82 -19.69 -13.65 -22.46
C PHE A 82 -20.47 -14.94 -22.25
N GLY A 83 -20.68 -15.37 -21.02
CA GLY A 83 -21.54 -16.50 -20.65
C GLY A 83 -23.02 -16.13 -20.63
N GLU A 84 -23.86 -17.08 -20.22
CA GLU A 84 -25.28 -16.84 -20.02
C GLU A 84 -25.51 -15.94 -18.78
N GLY A 85 -26.41 -14.96 -18.86
CA GLY A 85 -26.75 -14.11 -17.72
C GLY A 85 -26.91 -12.65 -18.08
N ASN A 86 -26.79 -11.79 -17.08
CA ASN A 86 -27.07 -10.36 -17.16
C ASN A 86 -25.85 -9.48 -16.87
N THR A 87 -24.65 -10.04 -16.80
CA THR A 87 -23.43 -9.27 -16.53
C THR A 87 -23.07 -8.39 -17.73
N ILE A 88 -23.02 -7.08 -17.49
CA ILE A 88 -22.77 -6.05 -18.51
C ILE A 88 -21.34 -5.53 -18.40
N ALA A 89 -20.80 -5.47 -17.18
CA ALA A 89 -19.44 -5.02 -16.93
C ALA A 89 -18.78 -5.80 -15.79
N ALA A 90 -17.49 -6.06 -15.93
CA ALA A 90 -16.64 -6.65 -14.92
C ALA A 90 -15.44 -5.74 -14.65
N ILE A 91 -15.13 -5.50 -13.37
CA ILE A 91 -13.91 -4.84 -12.95
C ILE A 91 -12.95 -5.91 -12.45
N ALA A 92 -11.85 -6.10 -13.15
CA ALA A 92 -10.97 -7.25 -12.93
C ALA A 92 -9.50 -6.92 -13.23
N ASN A 93 -8.60 -7.66 -12.61
CA ASN A 93 -7.16 -7.39 -12.71
C ASN A 93 -6.47 -8.30 -13.72
N SER A 94 -5.69 -7.72 -14.62
CA SER A 94 -4.96 -8.48 -15.66
C SER A 94 -3.67 -9.11 -15.16
N VAL A 95 -3.13 -8.59 -14.06
CA VAL A 95 -1.87 -9.04 -13.44
C VAL A 95 -1.99 -9.05 -11.92
N ASN A 96 -0.90 -9.38 -11.24
CA ASN A 96 -0.80 -9.23 -9.79
C ASN A 96 -1.08 -7.79 -9.36
N VAL A 97 -1.99 -7.61 -8.41
CA VAL A 97 -2.29 -6.31 -7.81
C VAL A 97 -1.63 -6.13 -6.46
N ILE A 98 -1.26 -4.89 -6.18
CA ILE A 98 -0.91 -4.46 -4.84
C ILE A 98 -2.12 -4.66 -3.93
N GLN A 99 -1.88 -5.25 -2.77
CA GLN A 99 -2.89 -5.49 -1.74
C GLN A 99 -3.09 -4.24 -0.88
N ASP A 100 -4.18 -4.17 -0.11
CA ASP A 100 -4.56 -3.03 0.75
C ASP A 100 -4.87 -1.72 0.00
N LEU A 101 -5.46 -1.80 -1.17
CA LEU A 101 -5.95 -0.64 -1.89
C LEU A 101 -7.32 -0.20 -1.34
N TRP A 102 -7.64 1.08 -1.46
CA TRP A 102 -9.04 1.53 -1.33
C TRP A 102 -9.80 1.23 -2.64
N SER A 103 -10.15 -0.04 -2.85
CA SER A 103 -10.68 -0.55 -4.12
C SER A 103 -12.11 -0.09 -4.46
N VAL A 104 -12.80 0.53 -3.51
CA VAL A 104 -14.20 0.96 -3.65
C VAL A 104 -14.37 2.45 -3.40
N GLU A 105 -13.29 3.23 -3.55
CA GLU A 105 -13.33 4.69 -3.50
C GLU A 105 -14.45 5.22 -4.43
N PHE A 106 -15.33 6.04 -3.86
CA PHE A 106 -16.50 6.62 -4.51
C PHE A 106 -17.45 5.62 -5.21
N LEU A 107 -17.52 4.35 -4.80
CA LEU A 107 -18.44 3.37 -5.39
C LEU A 107 -19.91 3.83 -5.39
N GLY A 108 -20.30 4.64 -4.40
CA GLY A 108 -21.63 5.26 -4.33
C GLY A 108 -21.99 6.15 -5.53
N MET A 109 -21.03 6.56 -6.37
CA MET A 109 -21.32 7.25 -7.63
C MET A 109 -22.20 6.40 -8.56
N LEU A 110 -22.06 5.07 -8.51
CA LEU A 110 -22.92 4.16 -9.27
C LEU A 110 -24.39 4.26 -8.82
N ASP A 111 -24.61 4.40 -7.51
CA ASP A 111 -25.93 4.65 -6.90
C ASP A 111 -26.48 6.05 -7.22
N ALA A 112 -25.61 7.01 -7.53
CA ALA A 112 -25.99 8.31 -8.07
C ALA A 112 -26.26 8.31 -9.60
N GLY A 113 -26.24 7.13 -10.24
CA GLY A 113 -26.47 6.96 -11.67
C GLY A 113 -25.32 7.48 -12.55
N VAL A 114 -24.11 7.55 -12.00
CA VAL A 114 -22.88 7.79 -12.77
C VAL A 114 -22.52 6.52 -13.53
N ARG A 115 -21.95 6.69 -14.73
CA ARG A 115 -21.51 5.56 -15.57
C ARG A 115 -20.31 4.86 -14.96
N ILE A 116 -20.19 3.56 -15.17
CA ILE A 116 -19.07 2.75 -14.64
C ILE A 116 -17.73 3.35 -15.04
N GLY A 117 -17.53 3.64 -16.33
CA GLY A 117 -16.28 4.21 -16.83
C GLY A 117 -15.98 5.60 -16.24
N GLU A 118 -17.01 6.39 -15.93
CA GLU A 118 -16.83 7.71 -15.29
C GLU A 118 -16.34 7.58 -13.85
N TRP A 119 -16.94 6.68 -13.07
CA TRP A 119 -16.44 6.31 -11.75
C TRP A 119 -15.02 5.72 -11.83
N TYR A 120 -14.77 4.85 -12.81
CA TYR A 120 -13.51 4.14 -12.94
C TYR A 120 -12.30 5.03 -13.24
N LYS A 121 -12.50 6.21 -13.86
CA LYS A 121 -11.42 7.19 -14.06
C LYS A 121 -10.77 7.66 -12.76
N LEU A 122 -11.46 7.54 -11.63
CA LEU A 122 -10.92 7.87 -10.31
C LEU A 122 -10.01 6.77 -9.76
N ARG A 123 -9.98 5.60 -10.41
CA ARG A 123 -9.28 4.38 -9.98
C ARG A 123 -8.53 3.71 -11.14
N ASN A 124 -7.69 4.48 -11.82
CA ASN A 124 -6.96 4.05 -13.01
C ASN A 124 -5.64 3.31 -12.71
N TYR A 125 -5.70 2.23 -11.90
CA TYR A 125 -4.56 1.33 -11.72
C TYR A 125 -4.25 0.60 -13.03
N LEU A 126 -2.97 0.45 -13.38
CA LEU A 126 -2.55 -0.20 -14.63
C LEU A 126 -2.98 -1.66 -14.69
N GLU A 127 -3.07 -2.29 -13.53
CA GLU A 127 -3.39 -3.69 -13.35
C GLU A 127 -4.88 -3.98 -13.43
N SER A 128 -5.73 -2.97 -13.21
CA SER A 128 -7.17 -3.13 -13.06
C SER A 128 -7.90 -2.58 -14.29
N HIS A 129 -8.94 -3.27 -14.78
CA HIS A 129 -9.63 -2.91 -16.02
C HIS A 129 -11.15 -2.96 -15.86
N VAL A 130 -11.86 -2.11 -16.61
CA VAL A 130 -13.28 -2.29 -16.92
C VAL A 130 -13.36 -3.12 -18.20
N LEU A 131 -13.97 -4.30 -18.08
CA LEU A 131 -14.27 -5.21 -19.18
C LEU A 131 -15.79 -5.18 -19.41
N GLY A 132 -16.25 -5.21 -20.67
CA GLY A 132 -17.67 -5.05 -21.01
C GLY A 132 -18.05 -3.61 -21.39
N ASP A 133 -19.26 -3.16 -21.05
CA ASP A 133 -19.75 -1.82 -21.39
C ASP A 133 -19.48 -0.78 -20.28
N PRO A 134 -18.50 0.12 -20.43
CA PRO A 134 -18.21 1.16 -19.44
C PRO A 134 -19.26 2.26 -19.40
N THR A 135 -20.18 2.31 -20.37
CA THR A 135 -21.22 3.35 -20.45
C THR A 135 -22.48 3.01 -19.66
N PHE A 136 -22.59 1.75 -19.20
CA PHE A 136 -23.66 1.31 -18.32
C PHE A 136 -23.75 2.16 -17.05
N ARG A 137 -24.98 2.38 -16.58
CA ARG A 137 -25.29 3.06 -15.32
C ARG A 137 -26.53 2.47 -14.70
N PHE A 138 -26.58 2.49 -13.38
CA PHE A 138 -27.80 2.18 -12.66
C PHE A 138 -28.77 3.35 -12.70
N LEU A 139 -30.06 3.06 -12.48
CA LEU A 139 -31.01 4.08 -12.09
C LEU A 139 -30.62 4.59 -10.69
N PRO A 140 -30.58 5.91 -10.47
CA PRO A 140 -30.20 6.41 -9.16
C PRO A 140 -31.26 6.05 -8.11
N SER A 141 -30.83 5.68 -6.92
CA SER A 141 -31.72 5.38 -5.79
C SER A 141 -32.47 6.61 -5.30
N ASP A 142 -31.86 7.80 -5.43
CA ASP A 142 -32.43 9.09 -5.08
C ASP A 142 -32.35 10.07 -6.26
N ILE A 143 -33.49 10.68 -6.60
CA ILE A 143 -33.56 11.74 -7.62
C ILE A 143 -32.86 13.04 -7.16
N GLY A 144 -32.64 13.20 -5.85
CA GLY A 144 -31.98 14.34 -5.21
C GLY A 144 -30.46 14.37 -5.36
N TYR A 145 -29.82 13.34 -5.91
CA TYR A 145 -28.39 13.38 -6.17
C TYR A 145 -28.01 14.55 -7.09
N PRO A 146 -27.04 15.41 -6.72
CA PRO A 146 -26.62 16.55 -7.52
C PRO A 146 -25.76 16.06 -8.69
N ARG A 147 -26.41 15.62 -9.78
CA ARG A 147 -25.72 15.05 -10.96
C ARG A 147 -24.64 15.96 -11.54
N GLU A 148 -24.83 17.28 -11.44
CA GLU A 148 -23.85 18.28 -11.89
C GLU A 148 -22.53 18.19 -11.13
N LEU A 149 -22.54 17.81 -9.85
CA LEU A 149 -21.32 17.61 -9.07
C LEU A 149 -20.40 16.57 -9.73
N PHE A 150 -20.96 15.47 -10.23
CA PHE A 150 -20.19 14.38 -10.80
C PHE A 150 -19.84 14.59 -12.28
N LYS A 151 -20.67 15.33 -13.02
CA LYS A 151 -20.55 15.45 -14.49
C LYS A 151 -19.89 16.74 -14.97
N ASN A 152 -20.05 17.82 -14.22
CA ASN A 152 -19.56 19.13 -14.64
C ASN A 152 -18.14 19.35 -14.08
N PRO A 153 -17.11 19.46 -14.94
CA PRO A 153 -15.75 19.75 -14.48
C PRO A 153 -15.61 21.17 -13.94
N ASN A 154 -16.52 22.08 -14.29
CA ASN A 154 -16.46 23.52 -13.99
C ASN A 154 -17.36 23.93 -12.81
N VAL A 155 -17.67 23.01 -11.90
CA VAL A 155 -18.39 23.35 -10.65
C VAL A 155 -17.53 24.34 -9.86
N THR A 156 -18.10 25.50 -9.53
CA THR A 156 -17.36 26.57 -8.86
C THR A 156 -16.93 26.17 -7.45
N GLU A 157 -15.82 26.74 -6.98
CA GLU A 157 -15.37 26.59 -5.59
C GLU A 157 -16.50 26.85 -4.58
N LYS A 158 -17.23 27.96 -4.75
CA LYS A 158 -18.39 28.32 -3.90
C LYS A 158 -19.41 27.19 -3.83
N THR A 159 -19.74 26.57 -4.96
CA THR A 159 -20.70 25.47 -5.01
C THR A 159 -20.14 24.20 -4.37
N LEU A 160 -18.85 23.89 -4.58
CA LEU A 160 -18.22 22.74 -3.93
C LEU A 160 -18.21 22.90 -2.40
N ARG A 161 -17.92 24.09 -1.87
CA ARG A 161 -17.98 24.40 -0.43
C ARG A 161 -19.38 24.24 0.16
N GLN A 162 -20.43 24.47 -0.64
CA GLN A 162 -21.80 24.13 -0.23
C GLN A 162 -21.99 22.61 -0.12
N TYR A 163 -21.46 21.84 -1.08
CA TYR A 163 -21.55 20.38 -1.08
C TYR A 163 -20.73 19.70 0.02
N VAL A 164 -19.67 20.32 0.54
CA VAL A 164 -18.95 19.82 1.73
C VAL A 164 -19.87 19.69 2.95
N ASN A 165 -20.96 20.47 3.02
CA ASN A 165 -21.93 20.44 4.11
C ASN A 165 -23.20 19.64 3.77
N HIS A 166 -23.19 18.84 2.70
CA HIS A 166 -24.38 18.08 2.29
C HIS A 166 -24.72 16.95 3.28
N ASN A 167 -25.99 16.58 3.40
CA ASN A 167 -26.42 15.47 4.27
C ASN A 167 -25.85 14.10 3.87
N HIS A 168 -25.38 13.92 2.62
CA HIS A 168 -25.00 12.63 2.07
C HIS A 168 -23.47 12.50 2.02
N PRO A 169 -22.88 11.45 2.62
CA PRO A 169 -21.44 11.32 2.76
C PRO A 169 -20.69 11.26 1.43
N LEU A 170 -21.27 10.62 0.39
CA LEU A 170 -20.67 10.61 -0.96
C LEU A 170 -20.47 12.03 -1.51
N ILE A 171 -21.47 12.91 -1.32
CA ILE A 171 -21.45 14.27 -1.88
C ILE A 171 -20.39 15.09 -1.14
N ARG A 172 -20.32 14.97 0.19
CA ARG A 172 -19.29 15.63 0.99
C ARG A 172 -17.88 15.18 0.59
N ALA A 173 -17.64 13.86 0.57
CA ALA A 173 -16.35 13.29 0.21
C ALA A 173 -15.92 13.70 -1.21
N TYR A 174 -16.81 13.57 -2.19
CA TYR A 174 -16.48 13.94 -3.58
C TYR A 174 -16.30 15.45 -3.75
N ALA A 175 -17.02 16.28 -2.99
CA ALA A 175 -16.79 17.73 -2.98
C ALA A 175 -15.42 18.10 -2.41
N LEU A 176 -14.96 17.45 -1.33
CA LEU A 176 -13.61 17.62 -0.79
C LEU A 176 -12.54 17.22 -1.81
N TYR A 177 -12.71 16.05 -2.44
CA TYR A 177 -11.84 15.61 -3.53
C TYR A 177 -11.76 16.67 -4.63
N ARG A 178 -12.91 17.17 -5.10
CA ARG A 178 -12.98 18.18 -6.16
C ARG A 178 -12.37 19.51 -5.76
N LEU A 179 -12.56 19.97 -4.52
CA LEU A 179 -11.92 21.17 -3.98
C LEU A 179 -10.40 21.02 -3.99
N PHE A 180 -9.89 19.87 -3.52
CA PHE A 180 -8.46 19.56 -3.51
C PHE A 180 -7.85 19.53 -4.92
N GLN A 181 -8.61 19.18 -5.96
CA GLN A 181 -8.15 19.21 -7.35
C GLN A 181 -8.12 20.62 -7.96
N LEU A 182 -8.71 21.64 -7.32
CA LEU A 182 -8.61 23.02 -7.81
C LEU A 182 -7.19 23.54 -7.57
N LYS A 183 -6.55 24.02 -8.63
CA LYS A 183 -5.18 24.56 -8.56
C LYS A 183 -5.14 25.80 -7.66
N ASP A 184 -4.05 25.93 -6.91
CA ASP A 184 -3.72 27.09 -6.09
C ASP A 184 -4.77 27.44 -5.01
N LEU A 185 -5.63 26.49 -4.66
CA LEU A 185 -6.59 26.63 -3.58
C LEU A 185 -6.04 25.99 -2.30
N ASP A 186 -5.95 26.79 -1.24
CA ASP A 186 -5.70 26.26 0.09
C ASP A 186 -7.01 25.70 0.65
N VAL A 187 -6.99 24.40 0.95
CA VAL A 187 -8.13 23.63 1.47
C VAL A 187 -7.77 22.87 2.74
N GLU A 188 -6.59 23.14 3.32
CA GLU A 188 -6.05 22.31 4.40
C GLU A 188 -6.96 22.32 5.64
N ASP A 189 -7.44 23.50 6.05
CA ASP A 189 -8.34 23.64 7.21
C ASP A 189 -9.68 22.93 7.01
N GLU A 190 -10.23 22.95 5.80
CA GLU A 190 -11.47 22.23 5.47
C GLU A 190 -11.25 20.71 5.51
N LEU A 191 -10.10 20.22 5.05
CA LEU A 191 -9.76 18.81 5.13
C LEU A 191 -9.52 18.36 6.58
N ILE A 192 -8.84 19.18 7.39
CA ILE A 192 -8.65 18.93 8.83
C ILE A 192 -10.02 18.85 9.51
N THR A 193 -10.89 19.83 9.25
CA THR A 193 -12.25 19.89 9.82
C THR A 193 -13.06 18.66 9.44
N ALA A 194 -13.06 18.29 8.14
CA ALA A 194 -13.78 17.12 7.65
C ALA A 194 -13.25 15.82 8.28
N TYR A 195 -11.94 15.67 8.41
CA TYR A 195 -11.35 14.52 9.07
C TYR A 195 -11.73 14.44 10.57
N GLN A 196 -11.70 15.56 11.29
CA GLN A 196 -11.93 15.56 12.74
C GLN A 196 -13.41 15.46 13.14
N GLN A 197 -14.31 15.98 12.31
CA GLN A 197 -15.71 16.21 12.70
C GLN A 197 -16.73 15.34 11.94
N ASP A 198 -16.36 14.78 10.77
CA ASP A 198 -17.33 14.00 9.98
C ASP A 198 -17.56 12.60 10.56
N GLU A 199 -18.83 12.24 10.75
CA GLU A 199 -19.24 10.92 11.25
C GLU A 199 -18.94 9.80 10.25
N SER A 200 -18.94 10.10 8.95
CA SER A 200 -18.69 9.13 7.89
C SER A 200 -17.20 8.85 7.72
N PHE A 201 -16.81 7.59 7.92
CA PHE A 201 -15.44 7.15 7.67
C PHE A 201 -15.00 7.35 6.21
N ASN A 202 -15.93 7.38 5.25
CA ASN A 202 -15.60 7.66 3.84
C ASN A 202 -15.17 9.12 3.65
N VAL A 203 -15.81 10.06 4.35
CA VAL A 203 -15.44 11.48 4.29
C VAL A 203 -14.12 11.70 5.01
N ARG A 204 -13.96 11.10 6.21
CA ARG A 204 -12.69 11.16 6.95
C ARG A 204 -11.52 10.59 6.16
N LEU A 205 -11.69 9.42 5.53
CA LEU A 205 -10.65 8.79 4.73
C LEU A 205 -10.29 9.62 3.50
N GLU A 206 -11.27 10.20 2.80
CA GLU A 206 -11.00 11.08 1.66
C GLU A 206 -10.25 12.35 2.08
N ALA A 207 -10.68 12.96 3.19
CA ALA A 207 -10.02 14.13 3.74
C ALA A 207 -8.56 13.83 4.12
N LEU A 208 -8.34 12.70 4.80
CA LEU A 208 -7.01 12.25 5.19
C LEU A 208 -6.13 11.89 3.97
N LYS A 209 -6.70 11.30 2.92
CA LYS A 209 -6.02 11.04 1.64
C LYS A 209 -5.54 12.36 1.02
N CYS A 210 -6.37 13.40 0.99
CA CYS A 210 -6.00 14.70 0.47
C CYS A 210 -4.91 15.37 1.33
N LEU A 211 -5.02 15.32 2.66
CA LEU A 211 -3.98 15.80 3.59
C LEU A 211 -2.63 15.09 3.37
N ALA A 212 -2.67 13.77 3.14
CA ALA A 212 -1.47 13.00 2.82
C ALA A 212 -0.79 13.50 1.53
N SER A 213 -1.55 13.93 0.52
CA SER A 213 -0.99 14.53 -0.70
C SER A 213 -0.33 15.91 -0.43
N LEU A 214 -0.88 16.71 0.49
CA LEU A 214 -0.32 18.01 0.87
C LEU A 214 1.05 17.87 1.57
N ARG A 215 1.25 16.79 2.36
CA ARG A 215 2.51 16.50 3.09
C ARG A 215 2.97 17.66 3.98
N THR A 216 2.01 18.35 4.59
CA THR A 216 2.20 19.46 5.52
C THR A 216 2.42 18.96 6.95
N SER A 217 2.86 19.84 7.84
CA SER A 217 3.00 19.50 9.27
C SER A 217 1.65 19.14 9.92
N SER A 218 0.53 19.70 9.45
CA SER A 218 -0.79 19.35 9.99
C SER A 218 -1.18 17.92 9.66
N PHE A 219 -0.87 17.42 8.45
CA PHE A 219 -1.00 16.00 8.14
C PHE A 219 -0.17 15.15 9.10
N GLU A 220 1.10 15.51 9.30
CA GLU A 220 2.00 14.79 10.20
C GLU A 220 1.47 14.74 11.65
N GLU A 221 0.87 15.82 12.15
CA GLU A 221 0.28 15.87 13.49
C GLU A 221 -1.06 15.10 13.58
N ILE A 222 -1.90 15.14 12.55
CA ILE A 222 -3.18 14.40 12.50
C ILE A 222 -2.97 12.89 12.67
N LEU A 223 -1.89 12.34 12.13
CA LEU A 223 -1.60 10.90 12.21
C LEU A 223 -1.59 10.38 13.65
N LYS A 224 -1.13 11.20 14.61
CA LYS A 224 -1.09 10.85 16.05
C LYS A 224 -2.46 10.51 16.62
N GLY A 225 -3.53 11.09 16.06
CA GLY A 225 -4.92 10.73 16.36
C GLY A 225 -5.48 9.66 15.41
N ALA A 226 -5.12 9.71 14.12
CA ALA A 226 -5.68 8.83 13.09
C ALA A 226 -5.32 7.36 13.23
N ILE A 227 -4.21 7.05 13.89
CA ILE A 227 -3.87 5.68 14.30
C ILE A 227 -4.94 5.03 15.19
N ALA A 228 -5.80 5.82 15.84
CA ALA A 228 -6.89 5.35 16.69
C ALA A 228 -8.29 5.58 16.11
N ASP A 229 -8.42 5.92 14.82
CA ASP A 229 -9.73 6.12 14.17
C ASP A 229 -10.63 4.87 14.30
N PRO A 230 -11.94 5.01 14.52
CA PRO A 230 -12.86 3.85 14.56
C PRO A 230 -12.80 2.95 13.33
N TYR A 231 -12.49 3.51 12.15
CA TYR A 231 -12.42 2.79 10.89
C TYR A 231 -11.02 2.22 10.64
N GLU A 232 -10.96 0.89 10.47
CA GLU A 232 -9.71 0.15 10.38
C GLU A 232 -8.81 0.59 9.23
N LEU A 233 -9.38 0.94 8.06
CA LEU A 233 -8.59 1.33 6.90
C LEU A 233 -7.87 2.67 7.12
N ILE A 234 -8.48 3.62 7.86
CA ILE A 234 -7.82 4.87 8.27
C ILE A 234 -6.63 4.56 9.20
N ARG A 235 -6.83 3.71 10.20
CA ARG A 235 -5.73 3.28 11.09
C ARG A 235 -4.61 2.62 10.29
N ARG A 236 -4.98 1.73 9.35
CA ARG A 236 -4.06 0.99 8.48
C ARG A 236 -3.19 1.91 7.64
N PHE A 237 -3.74 2.93 6.99
CA PHE A 237 -2.95 3.89 6.22
C PHE A 237 -2.13 4.82 7.14
N SER A 238 -2.69 5.21 8.27
CA SER A 238 -2.00 6.05 9.25
C SER A 238 -0.69 5.42 9.73
N VAL A 239 -0.70 4.14 10.10
CA VAL A 239 0.53 3.44 10.51
C VAL A 239 1.54 3.31 9.36
N LYS A 240 1.08 3.08 8.12
CA LYS A 240 1.96 3.03 6.94
C LYS A 240 2.65 4.38 6.71
N TRP A 241 1.88 5.47 6.72
CA TRP A 241 2.42 6.83 6.56
C TRP A 241 3.36 7.23 7.70
N MET A 242 3.07 6.88 8.95
CA MET A 242 4.00 7.09 10.06
C MET A 242 5.37 6.44 9.79
N GLY A 243 5.36 5.19 9.29
CA GLY A 243 6.57 4.48 8.89
C GLY A 243 7.33 5.15 7.74
N ASP A 244 6.62 5.58 6.69
CA ASP A 244 7.22 6.24 5.52
C ASP A 244 7.73 7.66 5.81
N LEU A 245 7.09 8.39 6.72
CA LEU A 245 7.56 9.67 7.25
C LEU A 245 8.85 9.49 8.05
N GLY A 246 8.94 8.44 8.85
CA GLY A 246 10.15 8.08 9.58
C GLY A 246 10.38 8.89 10.86
N ARG A 247 9.34 9.49 11.47
CA ARG A 247 9.52 10.34 12.66
C ARG A 247 9.60 9.51 13.94
N TYR A 248 10.61 9.78 14.77
CA TYR A 248 10.79 9.07 16.05
C TYR A 248 9.64 9.32 17.05
N ASP A 249 8.99 10.48 16.99
CA ASP A 249 7.85 10.81 17.86
C ASP A 249 6.57 10.01 17.55
N TYR A 250 6.55 9.21 16.48
CA TYR A 250 5.49 8.24 16.23
C TYR A 250 5.68 6.90 16.95
N LEU A 251 6.89 6.58 17.41
CA LEU A 251 7.18 5.32 18.08
C LEU A 251 6.27 5.04 19.30
N PRO A 252 5.93 6.01 20.18
CA PRO A 252 5.02 5.75 21.30
C PRO A 252 3.65 5.26 20.82
N TYR A 253 3.11 5.88 19.78
CA TYR A 253 1.81 5.53 19.20
C TYR A 253 1.87 4.15 18.53
N LEU A 254 2.91 3.87 17.75
CA LEU A 254 3.07 2.59 17.06
C LEU A 254 3.25 1.43 18.05
N VAL A 255 4.06 1.61 19.09
CA VAL A 255 4.28 0.60 20.14
C VAL A 255 2.98 0.34 20.91
N ASP A 256 2.25 1.38 21.28
CA ASP A 256 0.96 1.24 21.97
C ASP A 256 -0.10 0.55 21.10
N ASN A 257 -0.07 0.83 19.78
CA ASN A 257 -0.97 0.21 18.82
C ASN A 257 -0.78 -1.32 18.71
N LEU A 258 0.44 -1.84 18.92
CA LEU A 258 0.73 -3.28 18.92
C LEU A 258 -0.06 -4.07 19.98
N PHE A 259 -0.50 -3.40 21.05
CA PHE A 259 -1.32 -4.00 22.10
C PHE A 259 -2.82 -3.76 21.90
N LYS A 260 -3.17 -2.59 21.38
CA LYS A 260 -4.54 -2.08 21.44
C LYS A 260 -5.33 -2.33 20.17
N ASP A 261 -4.70 -2.38 19.01
CA ASP A 261 -5.44 -2.54 17.77
C ASP A 261 -5.96 -3.98 17.62
N PRO A 262 -7.27 -4.18 17.42
CA PRO A 262 -7.83 -5.52 17.25
C PRO A 262 -7.49 -6.14 15.88
N ALA A 263 -7.11 -5.34 14.89
CA ALA A 263 -6.88 -5.81 13.52
C ALA A 263 -5.44 -6.30 13.35
N LYS A 264 -5.28 -7.59 13.00
CA LYS A 264 -3.97 -8.20 12.70
C LYS A 264 -3.21 -7.44 11.60
N ARG A 265 -3.92 -6.90 10.61
CA ARG A 265 -3.32 -6.16 9.49
C ARG A 265 -2.74 -4.82 9.93
N VAL A 266 -3.42 -4.06 10.79
CA VAL A 266 -2.88 -2.82 11.36
C VAL A 266 -1.66 -3.12 12.23
N ASN A 267 -1.74 -4.15 13.10
CA ASN A 267 -0.60 -4.59 13.91
C ASN A 267 0.64 -4.97 13.08
N SER A 268 0.43 -5.71 11.98
CA SER A 268 1.52 -6.08 11.06
C SER A 268 2.16 -4.85 10.44
N ASN A 269 1.35 -3.88 10.01
CA ASN A 269 1.86 -2.62 9.48
C ASN A 269 2.54 -1.73 10.54
N SER A 270 2.13 -1.81 11.81
CA SER A 270 2.83 -1.16 12.92
C SER A 270 4.22 -1.75 13.12
N TRP A 271 4.38 -3.07 13.02
CA TRP A 271 5.69 -3.71 13.01
C TRP A 271 6.55 -3.26 11.82
N ASP A 272 5.97 -3.19 10.63
CA ASP A 272 6.66 -2.66 9.45
C ASP A 272 7.07 -1.20 9.68
N ALA A 273 6.20 -0.34 10.18
CA ALA A 273 6.51 1.06 10.46
C ALA A 273 7.64 1.21 11.49
N ILE A 274 7.63 0.42 12.57
CA ILE A 274 8.72 0.36 13.55
C ILE A 274 10.04 -0.05 12.88
N THR A 275 10.00 -1.04 11.98
CA THR A 275 11.16 -1.48 11.19
C THR A 275 11.75 -0.32 10.37
N LYS A 276 10.88 0.49 9.74
CA LYS A 276 11.30 1.63 8.90
C LYS A 276 11.91 2.76 9.73
N ILE A 277 11.36 3.02 10.93
CA ILE A 277 11.77 4.13 11.81
C ILE A 277 13.01 3.79 12.63
N GLY A 278 13.02 2.61 13.27
CA GLY A 278 14.09 2.13 14.14
C GLY A 278 13.57 1.25 15.29
N SER A 279 13.74 -0.07 15.14
CA SER A 279 13.30 -1.07 16.13
C SER A 279 14.01 -0.96 17.48
N ASP A 280 15.27 -0.53 17.50
CA ASP A 280 16.04 -0.32 18.74
C ASP A 280 15.42 0.77 19.61
N SER A 281 15.09 1.91 19.00
CA SER A 281 14.40 3.02 19.67
C SER A 281 13.02 2.60 20.15
N ALA A 282 12.28 1.82 19.36
CA ALA A 282 10.97 1.30 19.75
C ALA A 282 11.06 0.39 20.98
N ARG A 283 12.07 -0.49 21.03
CA ARG A 283 12.31 -1.38 22.19
C ARG A 283 12.67 -0.58 23.45
N ALA A 284 13.56 0.39 23.33
CA ALA A 284 13.94 1.25 24.46
C ALA A 284 12.74 2.01 25.02
N LEU A 285 11.89 2.53 24.13
CA LEU A 285 10.66 3.22 24.50
C LEU A 285 9.63 2.28 25.15
N ALA A 286 9.43 1.09 24.61
CA ALA A 286 8.53 0.09 25.19
C ALA A 286 8.94 -0.27 26.63
N LEU A 287 10.24 -0.41 26.90
CA LEU A 287 10.75 -0.63 28.27
C LEU A 287 10.37 0.50 29.23
N GLN A 288 10.39 1.76 28.75
CA GLN A 288 10.01 2.92 29.55
C GLN A 288 8.50 2.96 29.78
N MET A 289 7.70 2.87 28.72
CA MET A 289 6.23 2.97 28.75
C MET A 289 5.57 1.92 29.63
N TYR A 290 6.09 0.69 29.65
CA TYR A 290 5.48 -0.45 30.36
C TYR A 290 6.26 -0.87 31.61
N SER A 291 7.09 0.03 32.15
CA SER A 291 7.68 -0.17 33.47
C SER A 291 6.59 -0.10 34.55
N GLY A 292 6.17 -1.27 35.06
CA GLY A 292 5.26 -1.36 36.23
C GLY A 292 3.75 -1.31 35.95
N GLN A 293 3.30 -1.38 34.69
CA GLN A 293 1.88 -1.52 34.33
C GLN A 293 1.67 -2.74 33.40
N PHE A 294 0.52 -3.40 33.55
CA PHE A 294 0.07 -4.66 32.90
C PHE A 294 0.55 -5.99 33.52
N SER A 295 -0.24 -7.06 33.30
CA SER A 295 0.08 -8.42 33.74
C SER A 295 1.41 -8.90 33.15
N LEU A 296 2.27 -9.51 33.97
CA LEU A 296 3.63 -9.92 33.61
C LEU A 296 3.74 -10.60 32.22
N SER A 297 2.82 -11.52 31.87
CA SER A 297 2.93 -12.35 30.66
C SER A 297 2.83 -11.62 29.31
N ARG A 298 1.89 -10.68 29.13
CA ARG A 298 1.72 -9.96 27.85
C ARG A 298 2.85 -8.96 27.58
N ARG A 299 3.37 -8.35 28.65
CA ARG A 299 4.56 -7.48 28.57
C ARG A 299 5.76 -8.29 28.11
N ASP A 300 6.00 -9.43 28.76
CA ASP A 300 7.17 -10.27 28.47
C ASP A 300 7.14 -10.78 27.03
N ASP A 301 5.97 -11.19 26.51
CA ASP A 301 5.80 -11.56 25.10
C ASP A 301 6.15 -10.41 24.15
N LEU A 302 5.58 -9.20 24.33
CA LEU A 302 5.92 -8.09 23.45
C LEU A 302 7.41 -7.75 23.56
N MET A 303 7.96 -7.71 24.77
CA MET A 303 9.36 -7.37 24.97
C MET A 303 10.30 -8.36 24.29
N GLU A 304 9.99 -9.65 24.34
CA GLU A 304 10.75 -10.67 23.63
C GLU A 304 10.58 -10.55 22.12
N ARG A 305 9.36 -10.28 21.63
CA ARG A 305 9.12 -10.01 20.20
C ARG A 305 9.87 -8.79 19.71
N LEU A 306 9.89 -7.68 20.46
CA LEU A 306 10.65 -6.47 20.16
C LEU A 306 12.16 -6.75 20.17
N ARG A 307 12.65 -7.54 21.14
CA ARG A 307 14.05 -7.94 21.20
C ARG A 307 14.46 -8.77 19.99
N SER A 308 13.67 -9.77 19.63
CA SER A 308 13.87 -10.59 18.43
C SER A 308 13.83 -9.72 17.17
N LYS A 309 12.86 -8.81 17.08
CA LYS A 309 12.70 -7.88 15.97
C LYS A 309 13.91 -6.95 15.81
N VAL A 310 14.42 -6.39 16.90
CA VAL A 310 15.65 -5.59 16.91
C VAL A 310 16.83 -6.35 16.30
N SER A 311 17.07 -7.58 16.77
CA SER A 311 18.20 -8.36 16.27
C SER A 311 18.05 -8.69 14.79
N SER A 312 16.84 -9.08 14.36
CA SER A 312 16.54 -9.38 12.97
C SER A 312 16.70 -8.16 12.07
N ASP A 313 16.16 -7.01 12.48
CA ASP A 313 16.18 -5.78 11.66
C ASP A 313 17.56 -5.17 11.55
N SER A 314 18.32 -5.15 12.65
CA SER A 314 19.69 -4.65 12.66
C SER A 314 20.59 -5.50 11.75
N ASN A 315 20.49 -6.83 11.85
CA ASN A 315 21.22 -7.74 10.97
C ASN A 315 20.82 -7.52 9.50
N TRP A 316 19.52 -7.41 9.23
CA TRP A 316 19.05 -7.25 7.85
C TRP A 316 19.41 -5.90 7.25
N LEU A 317 19.27 -4.79 7.97
CA LEU A 317 19.60 -3.47 7.45
C LEU A 317 21.13 -3.30 7.29
N TYR A 318 21.90 -3.55 8.34
CA TYR A 318 23.32 -3.19 8.37
C TYR A 318 24.22 -4.27 7.78
N GLN A 319 24.02 -5.53 8.16
CA GLN A 319 24.88 -6.62 7.70
C GLN A 319 24.46 -7.13 6.32
N ASP A 320 23.16 -7.32 6.11
CA ASP A 320 22.68 -7.85 4.84
C ASP A 320 22.59 -6.76 3.76
N LEU A 321 21.72 -5.75 3.91
CA LEU A 321 21.48 -4.79 2.83
C LEU A 321 22.68 -3.84 2.62
N MET A 322 23.05 -3.08 3.64
CA MET A 322 24.16 -2.11 3.53
C MET A 322 25.51 -2.82 3.35
N GLY A 323 25.74 -3.92 4.07
CA GLY A 323 26.93 -4.77 3.89
C GLY A 323 27.07 -5.28 2.47
N LYS A 324 26.01 -5.87 1.87
CA LYS A 324 26.05 -6.30 0.47
C LYS A 324 26.34 -5.17 -0.50
N ILE A 325 25.86 -3.94 -0.24
CA ILE A 325 26.10 -2.80 -1.14
C ILE A 325 27.57 -2.39 -1.15
N MET A 326 28.26 -2.49 -0.01
CA MET A 326 29.67 -2.12 0.14
C MET A 326 30.64 -3.26 -0.20
N ASP A 327 30.16 -4.49 -0.34
CA ASP A 327 31.00 -5.64 -0.67
C ASP A 327 31.32 -5.69 -2.18
N ASP A 328 32.50 -5.21 -2.54
CA ASP A 328 33.02 -5.21 -3.92
C ASP A 328 33.33 -6.62 -4.46
N THR A 329 33.34 -7.65 -3.61
CA THR A 329 33.47 -9.05 -4.07
C THR A 329 32.16 -9.59 -4.64
N LEU A 330 31.02 -8.95 -4.34
CA LEU A 330 29.72 -9.35 -4.86
C LEU A 330 29.48 -8.80 -6.27
N SER A 331 28.81 -9.61 -7.09
CA SER A 331 28.34 -9.19 -8.41
C SER A 331 27.47 -7.93 -8.33
N GLY A 332 27.56 -7.08 -9.36
CA GLY A 332 26.71 -5.90 -9.50
C GLY A 332 25.20 -6.17 -9.35
N LYS A 333 24.73 -7.34 -9.81
CA LYS A 333 23.32 -7.75 -9.68
C LYS A 333 22.87 -7.94 -8.21
N LYS A 334 23.74 -8.50 -7.36
CA LYS A 334 23.45 -8.67 -5.93
C LYS A 334 23.39 -7.33 -5.21
N ARG A 335 24.38 -6.46 -5.47
CA ARG A 335 24.43 -5.09 -4.96
C ARG A 335 23.21 -4.29 -5.39
N TYR A 336 22.87 -4.34 -6.69
CA TYR A 336 21.66 -3.76 -7.27
C TYR A 336 20.38 -4.23 -6.57
N SER A 337 20.24 -5.54 -6.34
CA SER A 337 19.08 -6.10 -5.65
C SER A 337 18.95 -5.57 -4.22
N ALA A 338 20.07 -5.42 -3.49
CA ALA A 338 20.07 -4.85 -2.15
C ALA A 338 19.63 -3.37 -2.15
N ILE A 339 20.10 -2.57 -3.12
CA ILE A 339 19.67 -1.17 -3.27
C ILE A 339 18.16 -1.09 -3.54
N ARG A 340 17.63 -1.97 -4.39
CA ARG A 340 16.20 -1.97 -4.75
C ARG A 340 15.27 -2.24 -3.58
N THR A 341 15.72 -2.95 -2.55
CA THR A 341 14.94 -3.18 -1.33
C THR A 341 14.52 -1.88 -0.66
N PHE A 342 15.33 -0.82 -0.78
CA PHE A 342 15.03 0.50 -0.20
C PHE A 342 13.85 1.21 -0.88
N ARG A 343 13.40 0.79 -2.07
CA ARG A 343 12.18 1.34 -2.71
C ARG A 343 10.92 1.09 -1.87
N TYR A 344 10.84 -0.11 -1.27
CA TYR A 344 9.68 -0.55 -0.50
C TYR A 344 9.82 -0.20 0.99
N TYR A 345 10.96 -0.56 1.58
CA TYR A 345 11.13 -0.41 3.02
C TYR A 345 11.44 1.02 3.43
N ARG A 346 12.10 1.80 2.57
CA ARG A 346 12.31 3.24 2.81
C ARG A 346 12.90 3.54 4.20
N PHE A 347 13.82 2.70 4.65
CA PHE A 347 14.45 2.80 5.96
C PHE A 347 14.98 4.22 6.22
N ARG A 348 14.56 4.80 7.34
CA ARG A 348 15.01 6.11 7.79
C ARG A 348 16.53 6.17 7.92
N GLU A 349 17.11 5.17 8.56
CA GLU A 349 18.55 5.09 8.87
C GLU A 349 19.41 4.82 7.65
N ALA A 350 18.84 4.29 6.56
CA ALA A 350 19.55 4.08 5.30
C ALA A 350 19.78 5.37 4.51
N VAL A 351 19.01 6.44 4.77
CA VAL A 351 19.07 7.67 3.95
C VAL A 351 20.48 8.30 3.94
N PRO A 352 21.15 8.55 5.09
CA PRO A 352 22.50 9.10 5.07
C PRO A 352 23.51 8.21 4.30
N PHE A 353 23.40 6.89 4.46
CA PHE A 353 24.23 5.93 3.75
C PHE A 353 24.05 6.03 2.23
N LEU A 354 22.81 5.99 1.75
CA LEU A 354 22.51 6.09 0.32
C LEU A 354 22.93 7.45 -0.26
N LEU A 355 22.74 8.54 0.48
CA LEU A 355 23.17 9.87 0.04
C LEU A 355 24.68 10.02 -0.06
N ASN A 356 25.44 9.36 0.81
CA ASN A 356 26.89 9.30 0.69
C ASN A 356 27.30 8.42 -0.50
N TYR A 357 26.66 7.25 -0.64
CA TYR A 357 26.93 6.30 -1.73
C TYR A 357 26.74 6.92 -3.12
N VAL A 358 25.67 7.69 -3.34
CA VAL A 358 25.43 8.34 -4.65
C VAL A 358 26.45 9.44 -4.99
N GLN A 359 27.11 10.01 -3.99
CA GLN A 359 28.13 11.06 -4.17
C GLN A 359 29.56 10.51 -4.29
N ASP A 360 29.76 9.22 -4.04
CA ASP A 360 31.06 8.56 -4.13
C ASP A 360 31.37 8.16 -5.58
N ASP A 361 32.25 8.92 -6.23
CA ASP A 361 32.68 8.68 -7.61
C ASP A 361 33.52 7.40 -7.79
N SER A 362 33.96 6.75 -6.70
CA SER A 362 34.60 5.44 -6.78
C SER A 362 33.62 4.29 -6.99
N GLN A 363 32.32 4.52 -6.71
CA GLN A 363 31.29 3.50 -6.86
C GLN A 363 30.86 3.34 -8.32
N PRO A 364 30.47 2.11 -8.75
CA PRO A 364 29.95 1.89 -10.10
C PRO A 364 28.75 2.78 -10.41
N GLU A 365 28.80 3.50 -11.54
CA GLU A 365 27.79 4.50 -11.91
C GLU A 365 26.37 3.94 -11.94
N PHE A 366 26.16 2.73 -12.46
CA PHE A 366 24.83 2.12 -12.51
C PHE A 366 24.25 1.82 -11.10
N LEU A 367 25.10 1.56 -10.10
CA LEU A 367 24.66 1.38 -8.71
C LEU A 367 24.31 2.72 -8.07
N ARG A 368 25.09 3.77 -8.34
CA ARG A 368 24.76 5.15 -7.94
C ARG A 368 23.43 5.59 -8.52
N GLU A 369 23.19 5.35 -9.81
CA GLU A 369 21.91 5.61 -10.47
C GLU A 369 20.76 4.84 -9.78
N THR A 370 20.96 3.55 -9.49
CA THR A 370 19.96 2.73 -8.81
C THR A 370 19.63 3.27 -7.42
N ALA A 371 20.63 3.79 -6.69
CA ALA A 371 20.43 4.39 -5.37
C ALA A 371 19.69 5.74 -5.46
N ILE A 372 19.98 6.58 -6.47
CA ILE A 372 19.22 7.81 -6.74
C ILE A 372 17.76 7.49 -7.05
N GLU A 373 17.51 6.47 -7.87
CA GLU A 373 16.16 6.04 -8.19
C GLU A 373 15.43 5.52 -6.94
N ALA A 374 16.11 4.71 -6.11
CA ALA A 374 15.52 4.18 -4.88
C ALA A 374 15.14 5.31 -3.91
N LEU A 375 16.00 6.33 -3.77
CA LEU A 375 15.72 7.54 -2.99
C LEU A 375 14.51 8.34 -3.54
N GLY A 376 14.17 8.19 -4.83
CA GLY A 376 12.97 8.79 -5.41
C GLY A 376 11.66 8.25 -4.86
N TRP A 377 11.66 7.13 -4.14
CA TRP A 377 10.49 6.57 -3.47
C TRP A 377 10.25 7.14 -2.06
N TYR A 378 11.16 7.95 -1.53
CA TYR A 378 11.07 8.55 -0.19
C TYR A 378 10.23 9.84 -0.18
N THR A 379 9.10 9.84 -0.91
CA THR A 379 8.28 11.05 -1.15
C THR A 379 7.63 11.62 0.12
N PHE A 380 7.32 10.76 1.09
CA PHE A 380 6.82 11.14 2.41
C PHE A 380 7.93 11.43 3.43
N SER A 381 9.15 10.96 3.20
CA SER A 381 10.20 11.00 4.22
C SER A 381 10.47 12.41 4.73
N LEU A 382 10.75 12.54 6.03
CA LEU A 382 11.27 13.78 6.61
C LEU A 382 12.60 14.23 5.97
N HIS A 383 13.32 13.33 5.30
CA HIS A 383 14.57 13.61 4.59
C HIS A 383 14.39 14.01 3.12
N ARG A 384 13.15 14.13 2.62
CA ARG A 384 12.86 14.41 1.20
C ARG A 384 13.58 15.66 0.65
N ASN A 385 13.67 16.74 1.44
CA ASN A 385 14.37 17.95 1.04
C ASN A 385 15.87 17.72 0.89
N ARG A 386 16.46 16.95 1.81
CA ARG A 386 17.88 16.59 1.74
C ARG A 386 18.19 15.70 0.52
N ILE A 387 17.30 14.76 0.20
CA ILE A 387 17.39 13.94 -1.00
C ILE A 387 17.37 14.83 -2.25
N LYS A 388 16.44 15.78 -2.30
CA LYS A 388 16.32 16.76 -3.39
C LYS A 388 17.61 17.58 -3.55
N GLU A 389 18.15 18.14 -2.47
CA GLU A 389 19.39 18.93 -2.48
C GLU A 389 20.58 18.15 -3.07
N VAL A 390 20.75 16.88 -2.67
CA VAL A 390 21.82 16.02 -3.21
C VAL A 390 21.58 15.70 -4.68
N CYS A 391 20.34 15.45 -5.09
CA CYS A 391 20.04 15.26 -6.51
C CYS A 391 20.33 16.53 -7.33
N GLU A 392 20.01 17.71 -6.79
CA GLU A 392 20.34 19.00 -7.43
C GLU A 392 21.85 19.25 -7.55
N SER A 393 22.65 18.83 -6.55
CA SER A 393 24.11 18.93 -6.65
C SER A 393 24.66 18.01 -7.75
N ILE A 394 24.12 16.79 -7.87
CA ILE A 394 24.44 15.85 -8.95
C ILE A 394 24.08 16.45 -10.32
N ILE A 395 22.93 17.13 -10.43
CA ILE A 395 22.49 17.78 -11.67
C ILE A 395 23.41 18.94 -12.09
N LYS A 396 23.93 19.71 -11.12
CA LYS A 396 24.78 20.89 -11.36
C LYS A 396 26.23 20.51 -11.67
N ASN A 397 26.69 19.35 -11.23
CA ASN A 397 28.07 18.91 -11.45
C ASN A 397 28.28 18.42 -12.90
N LYS A 398 29.01 19.22 -13.69
CA LYS A 398 29.31 18.95 -15.10
C LYS A 398 30.19 17.70 -15.34
N LYS A 399 30.79 17.12 -14.30
CA LYS A 399 31.57 15.89 -14.40
C LYS A 399 30.69 14.64 -14.46
N ASN A 400 29.43 14.74 -14.01
CA ASN A 400 28.51 13.60 -13.98
C ASN A 400 28.01 13.26 -15.38
N SER A 401 27.77 11.96 -15.61
CA SER A 401 27.22 11.49 -16.89
C SER A 401 25.80 11.99 -17.12
N ALA A 402 25.38 12.04 -18.39
CA ALA A 402 24.02 12.41 -18.75
C ALA A 402 22.98 11.45 -18.15
N GLN A 403 23.32 10.17 -17.99
CA GLN A 403 22.46 9.15 -17.41
C GLN A 403 22.20 9.42 -15.92
N LEU A 404 23.26 9.62 -15.13
CA LEU A 404 23.15 9.93 -13.71
C LEU A 404 22.38 11.24 -13.47
N VAL A 405 22.67 12.28 -14.28
CA VAL A 405 21.96 13.56 -14.23
C VAL A 405 20.48 13.39 -14.57
N ASN A 406 20.13 12.55 -15.55
CA ASN A 406 18.74 12.33 -15.94
C ASN A 406 17.96 11.63 -14.82
N GLU A 407 18.53 10.61 -14.17
CA GLU A 407 17.86 9.94 -13.05
C GLU A 407 17.72 10.89 -11.85
N ALA A 408 18.73 11.70 -11.54
CA ALA A 408 18.62 12.74 -10.51
C ALA A 408 17.49 13.73 -10.81
N ARG A 409 17.31 14.17 -12.07
CA ARG A 409 16.19 15.03 -12.47
C ARG A 409 14.83 14.35 -12.26
N LYS A 410 14.71 13.06 -12.59
CA LYS A 410 13.48 12.30 -12.34
C LYS A 410 13.20 12.19 -10.84
N THR A 411 14.21 11.87 -10.04
CA THR A 411 14.08 11.77 -8.58
C THR A 411 13.63 13.09 -7.96
N VAL A 412 14.21 14.24 -8.36
CA VAL A 412 13.72 15.56 -7.90
C VAL A 412 12.22 15.72 -8.22
N LYS A 413 11.80 15.44 -9.45
CA LYS A 413 10.40 15.55 -9.85
C LYS A 413 9.48 14.59 -9.08
N ARG A 414 9.91 13.35 -8.81
CA ARG A 414 9.13 12.40 -7.99
C ARG A 414 8.95 12.90 -6.56
N ILE A 415 10.02 13.41 -5.96
CA ILE A 415 9.98 13.98 -4.61
C ILE A 415 9.07 15.22 -4.55
N GLU A 416 9.12 16.09 -5.54
CA GLU A 416 8.26 17.27 -5.63
C GLU A 416 6.79 16.89 -5.84
N ALA A 417 6.51 15.99 -6.78
CA ALA A 417 5.15 15.55 -7.10
C ALA A 417 4.49 14.78 -5.95
N GLY A 418 5.25 14.00 -5.19
CA GLY A 418 4.70 13.11 -4.17
C GLY A 418 4.23 11.77 -4.74
N ALA A 419 3.48 11.01 -3.94
CA ALA A 419 2.86 9.77 -4.39
C ALA A 419 1.68 10.07 -5.34
N ASN A 420 1.54 9.31 -6.43
CA ASN A 420 0.43 9.46 -7.38
C ASN A 420 -0.94 9.24 -6.72
N ALA A 421 -1.02 8.27 -5.79
CA ALA A 421 -2.15 8.07 -4.90
C ALA A 421 -1.59 7.74 -3.51
N PRO A 422 -1.82 8.56 -2.48
CA PRO A 422 -1.17 8.39 -1.17
C PRO A 422 -1.72 7.20 -0.39
N VAL A 423 -2.93 6.71 -0.72
CA VAL A 423 -3.52 5.46 -0.21
C VAL A 423 -3.09 4.22 -1.02
N THR A 424 -2.07 4.37 -1.85
CA THR A 424 -1.36 3.24 -2.49
C THR A 424 0.11 3.23 -2.07
N PRO A 425 0.67 2.07 -1.67
CA PRO A 425 2.03 1.94 -1.13
C PRO A 425 3.19 2.37 -2.05
#